data_AF-A0A946S1S0-F1
#
_entry.id   AF-A0A946S1S0-F1
#
_cell.length_a   1.000
_cell.length_b   1.000
_cell.length_c   1.000
_cell.angle_alpha   90.00
_cell.angle_beta   90.00
_cell.angle_gamma   90.00
#
_symmetry.space_group_name_H-M   'P 1'
#
loop_
_entity.id
_entity.type
_entity.pdbx_description
1 polymer ?
#
loop_
_entity_poly.entity_id
_entity_poly.type
_entity_poly.pdbx_seq_one_letter_code
_entity_poly.pdbx_strand_id
1 'polypeptide(L)'
;AYISGLWRDHGQRMNFVRFSGEWFIYYALIALGGGVLMGFIFFTFESIGIDAEGFVESWVLPCGIMGAFIIGAWLVEAKQSIVENMAPVLTKLFTPLFTVLLLVFLGTMIWTGSSIKIEREVLIGFDLLLVLVLALLLFSISVRDPHAPPGFFDAMQFLLVVSALAVDVLALQAISGRIYEYGFSPNKFAALGENLILLANLSWTAVLYARFLMKRSTFAPVEHWQTAYIPVYGVWAWVVVVLFPIIFKFQ
;
A
#
# COMPACT_ATOMS: atom_id res chain seq x y z
N ALA A 1 32.01 1.41 16.96
CA ALA A 1 32.09 2.27 18.16
C ALA A 1 31.23 1.78 19.34
N TYR A 2 30.29 0.84 19.14
CA TYR A 2 29.31 0.44 20.16
C TYR A 2 29.85 -0.44 21.31
N ILE A 3 31.11 -0.87 21.23
CA ILE A 3 31.72 -1.70 22.28
C ILE A 3 33.12 -1.19 22.61
N SER A 4 33.17 0.02 23.18
CA SER A 4 34.38 0.54 23.81
C SER A 4 34.61 -0.16 25.15
N GLY A 5 35.21 -1.36 25.11
CA GLY A 5 36.04 -1.89 26.21
C GLY A 5 35.38 -2.42 27.48
N LEU A 6 34.05 -2.43 27.61
CA LEU A 6 33.35 -2.84 28.86
C LEU A 6 32.44 -4.08 28.69
N TRP A 7 32.85 -5.07 27.90
CA TRP A 7 32.15 -6.35 27.65
C TRP A 7 31.76 -7.16 28.90
N ARG A 8 32.25 -6.81 30.09
CA ARG A 8 31.96 -7.49 31.37
C ARG A 8 30.78 -6.89 32.13
N ASP A 9 30.27 -5.74 31.71
CA ASP A 9 29.10 -5.13 32.35
C ASP A 9 27.81 -5.79 31.85
N HIS A 10 26.96 -6.25 32.78
CA HIS A 10 25.70 -6.95 32.46
C HIS A 10 24.73 -6.04 31.70
N GLY A 11 24.75 -4.73 31.96
CA GLY A 11 23.91 -3.74 31.28
C GLY A 11 24.21 -3.64 29.77
N GLN A 12 25.49 -3.65 29.38
CA GLN A 12 25.88 -3.56 27.97
C GLN A 12 25.52 -4.83 27.18
N ARG A 13 25.59 -6.02 27.80
CA ARG A 13 25.17 -7.27 27.17
C ARG A 13 23.67 -7.30 26.91
N MET A 14 22.87 -6.84 27.86
CA MET A 14 21.40 -6.74 27.69
C MET A 14 21.02 -5.77 26.58
N ASN A 15 21.71 -4.63 26.49
CA ASN A 15 21.49 -3.65 25.42
C ASN A 15 21.85 -4.21 24.03
N PHE A 16 22.93 -5.00 23.93
CA PHE A 16 23.27 -5.68 22.68
C PHE A 16 22.21 -6.70 22.26
N VAL A 17 21.71 -7.51 23.19
CA VAL A 17 20.64 -8.49 22.90
C VAL A 17 19.35 -7.78 22.46
N ARG A 18 18.97 -6.70 23.13
CA ARG A 18 17.79 -5.89 22.73
C ARG A 18 18.00 -5.30 21.34
N PHE A 19 19.17 -4.72 21.06
CA PHE A 19 19.51 -4.17 19.76
C PHE A 19 19.41 -5.23 18.65
N SER A 20 20.05 -6.38 18.83
CA SER A 20 20.02 -7.48 17.84
C SER A 20 18.60 -8.02 17.63
N GLY A 21 17.81 -8.14 18.69
CA GLY A 21 16.41 -8.59 18.62
C GLY A 21 15.51 -7.60 17.87
N GLU A 22 15.55 -6.32 18.24
CA GLU A 22 14.76 -5.28 17.56
C GLU A 22 15.19 -5.14 16.08
N TRP A 23 16.49 -5.18 15.83
CA TRP A 23 17.04 -5.11 14.47
C TRP A 23 16.54 -6.25 13.60
N PHE A 24 16.57 -7.47 14.13
CA PHE A 24 16.08 -8.66 13.43
C PHE A 24 14.58 -8.55 13.11
N ILE A 25 13.76 -8.06 14.05
CA ILE A 25 12.32 -7.86 13.82
C ILE A 25 12.08 -6.82 12.72
N TYR A 26 12.77 -5.67 12.76
CA TYR A 26 12.64 -4.67 11.70
C TYR A 26 13.08 -5.22 10.35
N TYR A 27 14.22 -5.91 10.30
CA TYR A 27 14.70 -6.54 9.07
C TYR A 27 13.68 -7.54 8.51
N ALA A 28 13.11 -8.41 9.35
CA ALA A 28 12.11 -9.38 8.92
C ALA A 28 10.84 -8.69 8.39
N LEU A 29 10.33 -7.67 9.08
CA LEU A 29 9.15 -6.92 8.63
C LEU A 29 9.40 -6.18 7.31
N ILE A 30 10.55 -5.54 7.15
CA ILE A 30 10.92 -4.87 5.90
C ILE A 30 11.12 -5.89 4.78
N ALA A 31 11.74 -7.05 5.06
CA ALA A 31 11.91 -8.11 4.08
C ALA A 31 10.58 -8.69 3.61
N LEU A 32 9.62 -8.92 4.53
CA LEU A 32 8.27 -9.36 4.17
C LEU A 32 7.53 -8.31 3.34
N GLY A 33 7.55 -7.04 3.75
CA GLY A 33 6.95 -5.95 2.96
C GLY A 33 7.63 -5.77 1.60
N GLY A 34 8.94 -5.97 1.53
CA GLY A 34 9.71 -5.98 0.29
C GLY A 34 9.32 -7.14 -0.62
N GLY A 35 9.06 -8.33 -0.06
CA GLY A 35 8.51 -9.47 -0.77
C GLY A 35 7.14 -9.17 -1.36
N VAL A 36 6.25 -8.54 -0.59
CA VAL A 36 4.94 -8.08 -1.08
C VAL A 36 5.10 -7.07 -2.21
N LEU A 37 5.99 -6.08 -2.07
CA LEU A 37 6.30 -5.10 -3.12
C LEU A 37 6.81 -5.78 -4.39
N MET A 38 7.74 -6.72 -4.28
CA MET A 38 8.24 -7.50 -5.43
C MET A 38 7.11 -8.29 -6.09
N GLY A 39 6.26 -8.94 -5.30
CA GLY A 39 5.06 -9.63 -5.79
C GLY A 39 4.15 -8.71 -6.61
N PHE A 40 3.92 -7.48 -6.14
CA PHE A 40 3.14 -6.50 -6.89
C PHE A 40 3.86 -5.98 -8.14
N ILE A 41 5.18 -5.84 -8.12
CA ILE A 41 5.95 -5.50 -9.34
C ILE A 41 5.72 -6.58 -10.40
N PHE A 42 5.99 -7.85 -10.07
CA PHE A 42 5.74 -8.96 -10.98
C PHE A 42 4.32 -8.96 -11.53
N PHE A 43 3.36 -8.94 -10.60
CA PHE A 43 1.94 -8.98 -10.91
C PHE A 43 1.51 -7.85 -11.85
N THR A 44 1.87 -6.60 -11.54
CA THR A 44 1.44 -5.43 -12.32
C THR A 44 2.04 -5.43 -13.72
N PHE A 45 3.34 -5.70 -13.87
CA PHE A 45 3.99 -5.71 -15.19
C PHE A 45 3.60 -6.93 -16.04
N GLU A 46 3.44 -8.11 -15.43
CA GLU A 46 2.95 -9.30 -16.14
C GLU A 46 1.52 -9.10 -16.68
N SER A 47 0.69 -8.36 -15.93
CA SER A 47 -0.68 -8.01 -16.34
C SER A 47 -0.75 -7.18 -17.62
N ILE A 48 0.32 -6.46 -17.97
CA ILE A 48 0.46 -5.70 -19.22
C ILE A 48 1.41 -6.37 -20.23
N GLY A 49 1.83 -7.62 -19.94
CA GLY A 49 2.66 -8.44 -20.82
C GLY A 49 4.14 -8.11 -20.79
N ILE A 50 4.62 -7.45 -19.72
CA ILE A 50 6.03 -7.09 -19.55
C ILE A 50 6.66 -7.99 -18.50
N ASP A 51 7.80 -8.58 -18.85
CA ASP A 51 8.60 -9.37 -17.92
C ASP A 51 9.45 -8.45 -17.03
N ALA A 52 9.19 -8.49 -15.73
CA ALA A 52 9.90 -7.73 -14.71
C ALA A 52 10.96 -8.57 -13.95
N GLU A 53 11.11 -9.86 -14.26
CA GLU A 53 11.97 -10.79 -13.53
C GLU A 53 13.41 -10.33 -13.47
N GLY A 54 14.02 -10.06 -14.63
CA GLY A 54 15.40 -9.58 -14.68
C GLY A 54 15.63 -8.28 -13.91
N PHE A 55 14.64 -7.37 -13.89
CA PHE A 55 14.72 -6.13 -13.12
C PHE A 55 14.63 -6.39 -11.61
N VAL A 56 13.69 -7.24 -11.18
CA VAL A 56 13.52 -7.56 -9.76
C VAL A 56 14.75 -8.29 -9.23
N GLU A 57 15.23 -9.32 -9.92
CA GLU A 57 16.37 -10.11 -9.45
C GLU A 57 17.69 -9.35 -9.45
N SER A 58 17.93 -8.52 -10.48
CA SER A 58 19.22 -7.83 -10.62
C SER A 58 19.31 -6.54 -9.82
N TRP A 59 18.18 -5.85 -9.61
CA TRP A 59 18.16 -4.53 -9.00
C TRP A 59 17.37 -4.50 -7.70
N VAL A 60 16.09 -4.86 -7.73
CA VAL A 60 15.19 -4.68 -6.58
C VAL A 60 15.59 -5.58 -5.42
N LEU A 61 15.90 -6.85 -5.68
CA LEU A 61 16.23 -7.83 -4.64
C LEU A 61 17.55 -7.50 -3.94
N PRO A 62 18.69 -7.25 -4.63
CA PRO A 62 19.93 -6.87 -3.97
C PRO A 62 19.83 -5.53 -3.24
N CYS A 63 19.21 -4.51 -3.87
CA CYS A 63 19.00 -3.21 -3.24
C CYS A 63 18.05 -3.31 -2.03
N GLY A 64 17.03 -4.15 -2.11
CA GLY A 64 16.07 -4.40 -1.04
C GLY A 64 16.71 -5.06 0.16
N ILE A 65 17.54 -6.09 -0.04
CA ILE A 65 18.28 -6.77 1.03
C ILE A 65 19.23 -5.79 1.73
N MET A 66 20.03 -5.05 0.95
CA MET A 66 20.98 -4.09 1.52
C MET A 66 20.28 -2.91 2.18
N GLY A 67 19.21 -2.40 1.57
CA GLY A 67 18.37 -1.34 2.12
C GLY A 67 17.72 -1.75 3.42
N ALA A 68 17.12 -2.94 3.49
CA ALA A 68 16.51 -3.48 4.70
C ALA A 68 17.52 -3.63 5.84
N PHE A 69 18.74 -4.08 5.54
CA PHE A 69 19.82 -4.20 6.51
C PHE A 69 20.19 -2.84 7.12
N ILE A 70 20.45 -1.85 6.26
CA ILE A 70 20.88 -0.50 6.66
C ILE A 70 19.76 0.24 7.40
N ILE A 71 18.55 0.24 6.84
CA ILE A 71 17.40 0.94 7.43
C ILE A 71 17.01 0.29 8.75
N GLY A 72 17.01 -1.04 8.83
CA GLY A 72 16.80 -1.76 10.08
C GLY A 72 17.80 -1.36 11.16
N ALA A 73 19.10 -1.28 10.81
CA ALA A 73 20.15 -0.90 11.76
C ALA A 73 19.98 0.53 12.26
N TRP A 74 19.71 1.46 11.34
CA TRP A 74 19.48 2.86 11.65
C TRP A 74 18.24 3.06 12.53
N LEU A 75 17.15 2.34 12.27
CA LEU A 75 15.90 2.45 13.04
C LEU A 75 16.09 2.08 14.52
N VAL A 76 16.86 1.03 14.80
CA VAL A 76 17.13 0.61 16.18
C VAL A 76 18.02 1.63 16.90
N GLU A 77 19.03 2.16 16.22
CA GLU A 77 19.93 3.16 16.80
C GLU A 77 19.23 4.50 17.05
N ALA A 78 18.36 4.94 16.12
CA ALA A 78 17.62 6.18 16.23
C ALA A 78 16.44 6.13 17.23
N LYS A 79 15.92 4.94 17.56
CA LYS A 79 14.72 4.77 18.42
C LYS A 79 14.88 3.72 19.51
N GLN A 80 15.87 3.88 20.38
CA GLN A 80 16.19 2.98 21.50
C GLN A 80 15.08 2.67 22.55
N SER A 81 13.81 3.05 22.36
CA SER A 81 12.80 2.79 23.41
C SER A 81 11.32 2.77 23.02
N ILE A 82 10.91 2.72 21.74
CA ILE A 82 9.45 2.65 21.43
C ILE A 82 9.16 1.60 20.36
N VAL A 83 8.88 0.38 20.83
CA VAL A 83 8.32 -0.76 20.08
C VAL A 83 6.96 -0.40 19.44
N GLU A 84 6.28 0.65 19.92
CA GLU A 84 4.90 1.00 19.54
C GLU A 84 4.75 1.63 18.14
N ASN A 85 5.83 1.85 17.38
CA ASN A 85 5.76 2.62 16.12
C ASN A 85 6.22 1.87 14.84
N MET A 86 6.13 0.53 14.81
CA MET A 86 6.54 -0.24 13.63
C MET A 86 5.71 0.08 12.37
N ALA A 87 4.38 0.07 12.46
CA ALA A 87 3.49 0.39 11.33
C ALA A 87 3.77 1.78 10.71
N PRO A 88 3.90 2.88 11.49
CA PRO A 88 4.33 4.19 11.00
C PRO A 88 5.61 4.17 10.17
N VAL A 89 6.61 3.40 10.61
CA VAL A 89 7.90 3.28 9.95
C VAL A 89 7.76 2.57 8.62
N LEU A 90 7.05 1.43 8.61
CA LEU A 90 6.78 0.69 7.38
C LEU A 90 6.02 1.55 6.37
N THR A 91 4.98 2.27 6.80
CA THR A 91 4.23 3.14 5.90
C THR A 91 5.11 4.22 5.28
N LYS A 92 5.99 4.87 6.06
CA LYS A 92 6.92 5.88 5.52
C LYS A 92 7.93 5.29 4.52
N LEU A 93 8.30 4.02 4.70
CA LEU A 93 9.20 3.31 3.80
C LEU A 93 8.48 2.86 2.51
N PHE A 94 7.29 2.27 2.63
CA PHE A 94 6.60 1.65 1.51
C PHE A 94 5.74 2.62 0.69
N THR A 95 5.18 3.68 1.29
CA THR A 95 4.42 4.72 0.56
C THR A 95 5.18 5.22 -0.68
N PRO A 96 6.42 5.75 -0.60
CA PRO A 96 7.14 6.19 -1.79
C PRO A 96 7.37 5.08 -2.81
N LEU A 97 7.68 3.86 -2.35
CA LEU A 97 7.95 2.72 -3.23
C LEU A 97 6.70 2.33 -4.03
N PHE A 98 5.55 2.25 -3.38
CA PHE A 98 4.27 2.01 -4.05
C PHE A 98 3.86 3.18 -4.94
N THR A 99 4.14 4.42 -4.56
CA THR A 99 3.91 5.58 -5.43
C THR A 99 4.70 5.44 -6.74
N VAL A 100 5.98 5.10 -6.65
CA VAL A 100 6.84 4.89 -7.83
C VAL A 100 6.34 3.70 -8.64
N LEU A 101 5.99 2.58 -8.00
CA LEU A 101 5.43 1.41 -8.68
C LEU A 101 4.21 1.79 -9.53
N LEU A 102 3.21 2.46 -8.94
CA LEU A 102 1.99 2.83 -9.67
C LEU A 102 2.26 3.85 -10.77
N LEU A 103 3.15 4.82 -10.53
CA LEU A 103 3.54 5.78 -11.55
C LEU A 103 4.22 5.13 -12.74
N VAL A 104 5.19 4.24 -12.50
CA VAL A 104 5.91 3.53 -13.56
C VAL A 104 4.93 2.61 -14.29
N PHE A 105 4.09 1.87 -13.57
CA PHE A 105 3.06 1.03 -14.16
C PHE A 105 2.14 1.81 -15.11
N LEU A 106 1.55 2.92 -14.64
CA LEU A 106 0.68 3.78 -15.45
C LEU A 106 1.45 4.39 -16.63
N GLY A 107 2.67 4.86 -16.42
CA GLY A 107 3.51 5.44 -17.47
C GLY A 107 3.86 4.42 -18.56
N THR A 108 4.21 3.20 -18.16
CA THR A 108 4.49 2.09 -19.06
C THR A 108 3.25 1.69 -19.85
N MET A 109 2.07 1.66 -19.21
CA MET A 109 0.80 1.37 -19.87
C MET A 109 0.46 2.42 -20.93
N ILE A 110 0.62 3.72 -20.62
CA ILE A 110 0.42 4.82 -21.57
C ILE A 110 1.41 4.71 -22.74
N TRP A 111 2.67 4.36 -22.47
CA TRP A 111 3.71 4.27 -23.48
C TRP A 111 3.54 3.08 -24.42
N THR A 112 3.17 1.91 -23.87
CA THR A 112 2.95 0.69 -24.66
C THR A 112 1.58 0.64 -25.33
N GLY A 113 0.61 1.41 -24.83
CA GLY A 113 -0.78 1.31 -25.24
C GLY A 113 -1.44 -0.01 -24.82
N SER A 114 -0.78 -0.79 -23.95
CA SER A 114 -1.29 -2.06 -23.45
C SER A 114 -2.50 -1.83 -22.56
N SER A 115 -3.51 -2.68 -22.69
CA SER A 115 -4.59 -2.76 -21.71
C SER A 115 -4.29 -3.82 -20.66
N ILE A 116 -4.89 -3.70 -19.48
CA ILE A 116 -4.77 -4.70 -18.41
C ILE A 116 -5.37 -6.01 -18.93
N LYS A 117 -4.60 -7.11 -18.84
CA LYS A 117 -5.08 -8.45 -19.19
C LYS A 117 -6.37 -8.76 -18.44
N ILE A 118 -7.34 -9.23 -19.21
CA ILE A 118 -8.68 -9.50 -18.76
C ILE A 118 -8.71 -10.93 -18.19
N GLU A 119 -8.03 -11.15 -17.06
CA GLU A 119 -7.91 -12.44 -16.37
C GLU A 119 -8.42 -12.30 -14.93
N ARG A 120 -9.05 -13.33 -14.36
CA ARG A 120 -9.74 -13.22 -13.06
C ARG A 120 -8.72 -12.94 -11.94
N GLU A 121 -7.59 -13.60 -12.04
CA GLU A 121 -6.44 -13.54 -11.15
C GLU A 121 -5.84 -12.13 -11.15
N VAL A 122 -5.85 -11.48 -12.32
CA VAL A 122 -5.42 -10.09 -12.50
C VAL A 122 -6.35 -9.12 -11.79
N LEU A 123 -7.66 -9.25 -11.92
CA LEU A 123 -8.56 -8.31 -11.22
C LEU A 123 -8.41 -8.38 -9.69
N ILE A 124 -8.32 -9.59 -9.13
CA ILE A 124 -8.13 -9.79 -7.68
C ILE A 124 -6.81 -9.20 -7.20
N GLY A 125 -5.74 -9.31 -8.00
CA GLY A 125 -4.45 -8.72 -7.65
C GLY A 125 -4.49 -7.18 -7.61
N PHE A 126 -5.23 -6.53 -8.51
CA PHE A 126 -5.43 -5.07 -8.44
C PHE A 126 -6.29 -4.65 -7.25
N ASP A 127 -7.34 -5.41 -6.91
CA ASP A 127 -8.15 -5.15 -5.71
C ASP A 127 -7.27 -5.22 -4.45
N LEU A 128 -6.44 -6.27 -4.33
CA LEU A 128 -5.51 -6.42 -3.22
C LEU A 128 -4.48 -5.27 -3.17
N LEU A 129 -3.98 -4.83 -4.33
CA LEU A 129 -3.10 -3.68 -4.44
C LEU A 129 -3.78 -2.40 -3.94
N LEU A 130 -5.03 -2.14 -4.32
CA LEU A 130 -5.78 -0.95 -3.90
C LEU A 130 -6.08 -0.99 -2.40
N VAL A 131 -6.45 -2.15 -1.86
CA VAL A 131 -6.64 -2.35 -0.42
C VAL A 131 -5.33 -2.10 0.34
N LEU A 132 -4.19 -2.56 -0.18
CA LEU A 132 -2.89 -2.28 0.42
C LEU A 132 -2.57 -0.78 0.40
N VAL A 133 -2.82 -0.09 -0.72
CA VAL A 133 -2.63 1.36 -0.83
C VAL A 133 -3.53 2.12 0.14
N LEU A 134 -4.79 1.69 0.28
CA LEU A 134 -5.71 2.23 1.27
C LEU A 134 -5.18 2.02 2.70
N ALA A 135 -4.63 0.84 3.01
CA ALA A 135 -4.02 0.58 4.31
C ALA A 135 -2.83 1.52 4.56
N LEU A 136 -1.93 1.69 3.59
CA LEU A 136 -0.82 2.64 3.67
C LEU A 136 -1.32 4.07 3.89
N LEU A 137 -2.38 4.47 3.19
CA LEU A 137 -3.02 5.77 3.33
C LEU A 137 -3.55 5.98 4.76
N LEU A 138 -4.33 5.03 5.28
CA LEU A 138 -4.90 5.08 6.63
C LEU A 138 -3.81 5.16 7.71
N PHE A 139 -2.77 4.33 7.62
CA PHE A 139 -1.66 4.35 8.56
C PHE A 139 -0.87 5.66 8.50
N SER A 140 -0.69 6.23 7.31
CA SER A 140 0.01 7.51 7.18
C SER A 140 -0.80 8.66 7.80
N ILE A 141 -2.12 8.67 7.62
CA ILE A 141 -3.04 9.64 8.24
C ILE A 141 -2.97 9.53 9.76
N SER A 142 -2.99 8.31 10.31
CA SER A 142 -2.96 8.03 11.76
C SER A 142 -1.74 8.62 12.48
N VAL A 143 -0.60 8.76 11.78
CA VAL A 143 0.68 9.18 12.37
C VAL A 143 0.95 10.67 12.13
N ARG A 144 0.23 11.28 11.19
CA ARG A 144 0.45 12.67 10.81
C ARG A 144 -0.03 13.59 11.91
N ASP A 145 0.79 14.57 12.28
CA ASP A 145 0.36 15.67 13.16
C ASP A 145 -0.73 16.51 12.46
N PRO A 146 -1.97 16.56 13.00
CA PRO A 146 -3.08 17.29 12.38
C PRO A 146 -2.82 18.79 12.21
N HIS A 147 -1.96 19.39 13.03
CA HIS A 147 -1.67 20.82 13.04
C HIS A 147 -0.46 21.21 12.20
N ALA A 148 0.33 20.24 11.74
CA ALA A 148 1.48 20.50 10.89
C ALA A 148 1.05 21.06 9.52
N PRO A 149 1.82 22.00 8.93
CA PRO A 149 1.59 22.47 7.57
C PRO A 149 1.79 21.35 6.54
N PRO A 150 1.29 21.51 5.29
CA PRO A 150 1.50 20.52 4.24
C PRO A 150 2.99 20.32 3.94
N GLY A 151 3.45 19.08 3.99
CA GLY A 151 4.83 18.68 3.73
C GLY A 151 5.01 17.89 2.44
N PHE A 152 6.26 17.54 2.13
CA PHE A 152 6.61 16.69 0.98
C PHE A 152 5.90 15.33 1.02
N PHE A 153 5.80 14.73 2.22
CA PHE A 153 5.14 13.44 2.39
C PHE A 153 3.64 13.50 2.09
N ASP A 154 2.97 14.61 2.43
CA ASP A 154 1.55 14.82 2.06
C ASP A 154 1.38 14.90 0.53
N ALA A 155 2.33 15.54 -0.17
CA ALA A 155 2.32 15.60 -1.63
C ALA A 155 2.55 14.21 -2.26
N MET A 156 3.47 13.41 -1.70
CA MET A 156 3.72 12.05 -2.16
C MET A 156 2.53 11.12 -1.90
N GLN A 157 1.84 11.31 -0.78
CA GLN A 157 0.63 10.56 -0.47
C GLN A 157 -0.55 10.96 -1.35
N PHE A 158 -0.72 12.25 -1.63
CA PHE A 158 -1.67 12.70 -2.65
C PHE A 158 -1.38 12.07 -4.01
N LEU A 159 -0.10 12.01 -4.39
CA LEU A 159 0.31 11.39 -5.64
C LEU A 159 -0.04 9.89 -5.64
N LEU A 160 0.25 9.17 -4.54
CA LEU A 160 -0.14 7.77 -4.38
C LEU A 160 -1.65 7.57 -4.57
N VAL A 161 -2.47 8.42 -3.95
CA VAL A 161 -3.93 8.36 -4.05
C VAL A 161 -4.39 8.62 -5.49
N VAL A 162 -3.82 9.60 -6.17
CA VAL A 162 -4.17 9.90 -7.57
C VAL A 162 -3.77 8.74 -8.50
N SER A 163 -2.59 8.16 -8.30
CA SER A 163 -2.15 6.99 -9.07
C SER A 163 -3.04 5.77 -8.80
N ALA A 164 -3.40 5.52 -7.54
CA ALA A 164 -4.32 4.44 -7.19
C ALA A 164 -5.71 4.64 -7.79
N LEU A 165 -6.23 5.87 -7.74
CA LEU A 165 -7.49 6.23 -8.38
C LEU A 165 -7.47 5.94 -9.90
N ALA A 166 -6.36 6.27 -10.58
CA ALA A 166 -6.22 5.97 -11.99
C ALA A 166 -6.22 4.46 -12.26
N VAL A 167 -5.52 3.67 -11.44
CA VAL A 167 -5.52 2.21 -11.54
C VAL A 167 -6.91 1.61 -11.27
N ASP A 168 -7.62 2.11 -10.26
CA ASP A 168 -9.00 1.72 -9.92
C ASP A 168 -9.97 1.97 -11.09
N VAL A 169 -9.88 3.14 -11.73
CA VAL A 169 -10.66 3.43 -12.95
C VAL A 169 -10.35 2.42 -14.07
N LEU A 170 -9.09 2.06 -14.27
CA LEU A 170 -8.68 1.07 -15.28
C LEU A 170 -9.20 -0.33 -14.93
N ALA A 171 -9.15 -0.73 -13.67
CA ALA A 171 -9.70 -1.98 -13.18
C ALA A 171 -11.23 -2.04 -13.38
N LEU A 172 -11.94 -0.94 -13.10
CA LEU A 172 -13.38 -0.81 -13.35
C LEU A 172 -13.73 -0.90 -14.84
N GLN A 173 -12.91 -0.31 -15.71
CA GLN A 173 -13.09 -0.45 -17.16
C GLN A 173 -12.93 -1.91 -17.60
N ALA A 174 -11.88 -2.59 -17.12
CA ALA A 174 -11.62 -3.99 -17.43
C ALA A 174 -12.75 -4.91 -16.94
N ILE A 175 -13.25 -4.72 -15.72
CA ILE A 175 -14.34 -5.56 -15.18
C ILE A 175 -15.67 -5.30 -15.88
N SER A 176 -15.95 -4.05 -16.23
CA SER A 176 -17.18 -3.67 -16.94
C SER A 176 -17.22 -4.37 -18.30
N GLY A 177 -16.12 -4.33 -19.05
CA GLY A 177 -15.99 -5.06 -20.32
C GLY A 177 -16.31 -6.55 -20.17
N ARG A 178 -15.80 -7.21 -19.12
CA ARG A 178 -16.09 -8.63 -18.87
C ARG A 178 -17.54 -8.93 -18.53
N ILE A 179 -18.22 -8.04 -17.84
CA ILE A 179 -19.63 -8.25 -17.48
C ILE A 179 -20.49 -8.14 -18.74
N TYR A 180 -20.16 -7.22 -19.64
CA TYR A 180 -20.82 -7.11 -20.95
C TYR A 180 -20.58 -8.34 -21.83
N GLU A 181 -19.36 -8.88 -21.88
CA GLU A 181 -19.02 -9.99 -22.76
C GLU A 181 -19.42 -11.38 -22.20
N TYR A 182 -19.18 -11.61 -20.91
CA TYR A 182 -19.26 -12.95 -20.30
C TYR A 182 -20.36 -13.04 -19.22
N GLY A 183 -21.24 -12.04 -19.12
CA GLY A 183 -22.35 -12.00 -18.18
C GLY A 183 -21.95 -11.83 -16.70
N PHE A 184 -22.98 -11.78 -15.86
CA PHE A 184 -22.86 -11.58 -14.41
C PHE A 184 -22.40 -12.84 -13.68
N SER A 185 -21.45 -12.69 -12.77
CA SER A 185 -21.09 -13.72 -11.79
C SER A 185 -20.94 -13.10 -10.40
N PRO A 186 -21.10 -13.88 -9.31
CA PRO A 186 -20.97 -13.37 -7.94
C PRO A 186 -19.62 -12.66 -7.73
N ASN A 187 -18.53 -13.29 -8.20
CA ASN A 187 -17.18 -12.76 -8.02
C ASN A 187 -16.95 -11.44 -8.79
N LYS A 188 -17.49 -11.32 -10.02
CA LYS A 188 -17.38 -10.06 -10.79
C LYS A 188 -18.18 -8.94 -10.15
N PHE A 189 -19.36 -9.26 -9.61
CA PHE A 189 -20.19 -8.27 -8.94
C PHE A 189 -19.59 -7.83 -7.60
N ALA A 190 -18.95 -8.74 -6.86
CA ALA A 190 -18.19 -8.43 -5.64
C ALA A 190 -17.06 -7.45 -5.95
N ALA A 191 -16.21 -7.78 -6.92
CA ALA A 191 -15.08 -6.94 -7.30
C ALA A 191 -15.55 -5.58 -7.85
N LEU A 192 -16.62 -5.54 -8.65
CA LEU A 192 -17.17 -4.28 -9.17
C LEU A 192 -17.66 -3.38 -8.03
N GLY A 193 -18.41 -3.92 -7.06
CA GLY A 193 -18.88 -3.13 -5.93
C GLY A 193 -17.75 -2.67 -5.01
N GLU A 194 -16.73 -3.50 -4.78
CA GLU A 194 -15.53 -3.12 -4.03
C GLU A 194 -14.79 -1.96 -4.70
N ASN A 195 -14.51 -2.07 -6.00
CA ASN A 195 -13.86 -1.00 -6.75
C ASN A 195 -14.70 0.28 -6.75
N LEU A 196 -16.05 0.22 -6.88
CA LEU A 196 -16.88 1.42 -6.77
C LEU A 196 -16.79 2.09 -5.39
N ILE A 197 -16.72 1.30 -4.33
CA ILE A 197 -16.57 1.80 -2.96
C ILE A 197 -15.19 2.43 -2.77
N LEU A 198 -14.14 1.81 -3.30
CA LEU A 198 -12.78 2.34 -3.29
C LEU A 198 -12.69 3.62 -4.13
N LEU A 199 -13.25 3.64 -5.32
CA LEU A 199 -13.27 4.78 -6.23
C LEU A 199 -13.92 6.00 -5.55
N ALA A 200 -15.07 5.82 -4.90
CA ALA A 200 -15.74 6.88 -4.16
C ALA A 200 -14.90 7.40 -2.99
N ASN A 201 -14.28 6.50 -2.22
CA ASN A 201 -13.40 6.87 -1.11
C ASN A 201 -12.17 7.65 -1.59
N LEU A 202 -11.45 7.10 -2.56
CA LEU A 202 -10.22 7.65 -3.11
C LEU A 202 -10.46 8.97 -3.83
N SER A 203 -11.57 9.09 -4.58
CA SER A 203 -11.95 10.33 -5.26
C SER A 203 -12.12 11.48 -4.28
N TRP A 204 -12.90 11.26 -3.21
CA TRP A 204 -13.11 12.31 -2.22
C TRP A 204 -11.84 12.61 -1.43
N THR A 205 -11.06 11.58 -1.12
CA THR A 205 -9.75 11.73 -0.48
C THR A 205 -8.80 12.57 -1.32
N ALA A 206 -8.74 12.35 -2.63
CA ALA A 206 -7.93 13.14 -3.56
C ALA A 206 -8.37 14.61 -3.53
N VAL A 207 -9.67 14.90 -3.53
CA VAL A 207 -10.21 16.26 -3.45
C VAL A 207 -9.80 16.93 -2.12
N LEU A 208 -9.92 16.23 -1.00
CA LEU A 208 -9.55 16.76 0.31
C LEU A 208 -8.04 17.00 0.44
N TYR A 209 -7.21 16.05 -0.02
CA TYR A 209 -5.76 16.23 -0.07
C TYR A 209 -5.36 17.40 -0.99
N ALA A 210 -5.99 17.55 -2.16
CA ALA A 210 -5.73 18.67 -3.05
C ALA A 210 -6.05 20.02 -2.37
N ARG A 211 -7.20 20.11 -1.68
CA ARG A 211 -7.57 21.31 -0.91
C ARG A 211 -6.58 21.59 0.22
N PHE A 212 -6.12 20.55 0.92
CA PHE A 212 -5.12 20.65 1.97
C PHE A 212 -3.77 21.15 1.43
N LEU A 213 -3.27 20.57 0.33
CA LEU A 213 -2.03 20.98 -0.33
C LEU A 213 -2.10 22.42 -0.89
N MET A 214 -3.27 22.83 -1.38
CA MET A 214 -3.53 24.21 -1.80
C MET A 214 -3.69 25.18 -0.61
N LYS A 215 -3.50 24.73 0.64
CA LYS A 215 -3.67 25.50 1.88
C LYS A 215 -5.07 26.10 2.04
N ARG A 216 -6.09 25.47 1.44
CA ARG A 216 -7.49 25.90 1.48
C ARG A 216 -8.32 25.17 2.56
N SER A 217 -7.73 24.19 3.22
CA SER A 217 -8.36 23.38 4.27
C SER A 217 -7.32 22.94 5.29
N THR A 218 -7.75 22.65 6.52
CA THR A 218 -6.96 21.88 7.50
C THR A 218 -6.96 20.40 7.12
N PHE A 219 -6.18 19.58 7.83
CA PHE A 219 -6.11 18.14 7.61
C PHE A 219 -7.29 17.35 8.21
N ALA A 220 -7.97 17.91 9.23
CA ALA A 220 -9.06 17.23 9.93
C ALA A 220 -10.15 16.66 9.02
N PRO A 221 -10.60 17.32 7.92
CA PRO A 221 -11.58 16.74 7.00
C PRO A 221 -11.12 15.43 6.32
N VAL A 222 -9.82 15.28 6.03
CA VAL A 222 -9.26 14.05 5.44
C VAL A 222 -9.40 12.89 6.41
N GLU A 223 -9.01 13.12 7.66
CA GLU A 223 -9.09 12.13 8.74
C GLU A 223 -10.54 11.74 9.06
N HIS A 224 -11.44 12.73 9.16
CA HIS A 224 -12.86 12.50 9.41
C HIS A 224 -13.52 11.70 8.28
N TRP A 225 -13.18 12.00 7.02
CA TRP A 225 -13.69 11.24 5.89
C TRP A 225 -13.27 9.78 5.96
N GLN A 226 -11.97 9.52 6.18
CA GLN A 226 -11.44 8.17 6.21
C GLN A 226 -12.03 7.32 7.35
N THR A 227 -12.14 7.91 8.55
CA THR A 227 -12.75 7.24 9.70
C THR A 227 -14.25 7.01 9.54
N ALA A 228 -14.98 7.99 8.99
CA ALA A 228 -16.41 7.86 8.72
C ALA A 228 -16.75 6.85 7.61
N TYR A 229 -15.79 6.54 6.74
CA TYR A 229 -15.97 5.60 5.64
C TYR A 229 -15.73 4.12 6.03
N ILE A 230 -15.09 3.86 7.18
CA ILE A 230 -14.82 2.48 7.67
C ILE A 230 -16.08 1.60 7.71
N PRO A 231 -17.23 2.07 8.23
CA PRO A 231 -18.46 1.28 8.24
C PRO A 231 -18.94 0.86 6.84
N VAL A 232 -18.64 1.63 5.78
CA VAL A 232 -19.03 1.31 4.41
C VAL A 232 -18.35 0.03 3.95
N TYR A 233 -17.05 -0.13 4.24
CA TYR A 233 -16.32 -1.37 3.95
C TYR A 233 -16.90 -2.57 4.72
N GLY A 234 -17.24 -2.36 6.00
CA GLY A 234 -17.86 -3.39 6.83
C GLY A 234 -19.24 -3.83 6.32
N VAL A 235 -20.08 -2.88 5.92
CA VAL A 235 -21.39 -3.15 5.32
C VAL A 235 -21.22 -3.91 4.00
N TRP A 236 -20.27 -3.52 3.16
CA TRP A 236 -20.00 -4.24 1.91
C TRP A 236 -19.51 -5.66 2.14
N ALA A 237 -18.57 -5.87 3.05
CA ALA A 237 -18.10 -7.21 3.43
C ALA A 237 -19.27 -8.06 3.96
N TRP A 238 -20.16 -7.49 4.77
CA TRP A 238 -21.37 -8.16 5.24
C TRP A 238 -22.31 -8.53 4.08
N VAL A 239 -22.53 -7.62 3.12
CA VAL A 239 -23.33 -7.89 1.91
C VAL A 239 -22.74 -9.05 1.11
N VAL A 240 -21.43 -9.08 0.90
CA VAL A 240 -20.75 -10.15 0.16
C VAL A 240 -20.83 -11.48 0.91
N VAL A 241 -20.67 -11.49 2.24
CA VAL A 241 -20.66 -12.73 3.03
C VAL A 241 -22.07 -13.29 3.26
N VAL A 242 -23.07 -12.43 3.45
CA VAL A 242 -24.43 -12.83 3.84
C VAL A 242 -25.40 -12.85 2.66
N LEU A 243 -25.43 -11.79 1.84
CA LEU A 243 -26.42 -11.68 0.77
C LEU A 243 -26.02 -12.46 -0.49
N PHE A 244 -24.74 -12.49 -0.86
CA PHE A 244 -24.34 -13.17 -2.10
C PHE A 244 -24.63 -14.67 -2.08
N PRO A 245 -24.35 -15.43 -1.00
CA PRO A 245 -24.70 -16.85 -0.96
C PRO A 245 -26.21 -17.10 -1.13
N ILE A 246 -27.05 -16.19 -0.63
CA ILE A 246 -28.52 -16.28 -0.74
C ILE A 246 -28.97 -15.97 -2.18
N ILE A 247 -28.44 -14.89 -2.77
CA ILE A 247 -28.82 -14.41 -4.11
C ILE A 247 -28.35 -15.38 -5.19
N PHE A 248 -27.12 -15.89 -5.07
CA PHE A 248 -26.49 -16.76 -6.05
C PHE A 248 -26.59 -18.26 -5.72
N LYS A 249 -27.29 -18.61 -4.62
CA LYS A 249 -27.63 -19.99 -4.22
C LYS A 249 -26.45 -20.97 -4.18
N PHE A 250 -25.28 -20.55 -3.67
CA PHE A 250 -24.07 -21.39 -3.58
C PHE A 250 -23.72 -22.15 -4.89
N GLN A 251 -23.99 -21.55 -6.05
CA GLN A 251 -23.41 -21.99 -7.32
C GLN A 251 -22.05 -21.32 -7.59
#